data_AF-A0A2T3N4P4-F1
#
_entry.id   AF-A0A2T3N4P4-F1
#
_cell.length_a   1.000
_cell.length_b   1.000
_cell.length_c   1.000
_cell.angle_alpha   90.00
_cell.angle_beta   90.00
_cell.angle_gamma   90.00
#
_symmetry.space_group_name_H-M   'P 1'
#
loop_
_entity.id
_entity.type
_entity.pdbx_description
1 polymer ?
#
loop_
_entity_poly.entity_id
_entity_poly.type
_entity_poly.pdbx_seq_one_letter_code
_entity_poly.pdbx_strand_id
1 'polypeptide(L)' 'MMKLYTNTMAFLYTYKNDERGVTAIEYGLIGVAMAVALGLAFSDTGSIMQSLKAAYAAIGKQLKDLTPTA' A
#
# COMPACT_ATOMS: atom_id res chain seq x y z
N MET A 1 25.70 -6.15 -43.19
CA MET A 1 25.16 -4.78 -43.16
C MET A 1 23.65 -4.76 -42.90
N MET A 2 22.80 -5.34 -43.78
CA MET A 2 21.34 -5.28 -43.60
C MET A 2 20.84 -5.88 -42.27
N LYS A 3 21.36 -7.04 -41.86
CA LYS A 3 21.04 -7.69 -40.57
C LYS A 3 21.25 -6.80 -39.34
N LEU A 4 22.30 -5.96 -39.35
CA LEU A 4 22.58 -5.07 -38.22
C LEU A 4 21.54 -3.96 -38.15
N TYR A 5 21.22 -3.37 -39.31
CA TYR A 5 20.20 -2.33 -39.42
C TYR A 5 18.81 -2.81 -38.97
N THR A 6 18.35 -3.98 -39.45
CA THR A 6 17.06 -4.53 -39.03
C THR A 6 17.03 -4.89 -37.55
N ASN A 7 18.10 -5.47 -37.00
CA ASN A 7 18.14 -5.83 -35.59
C ASN A 7 18.14 -4.58 -34.68
N THR A 8 18.85 -3.52 -35.08
CA THR A 8 18.83 -2.24 -34.35
C THR A 8 17.45 -1.57 -34.41
N MET A 9 16.81 -1.54 -35.57
CA MET A 9 15.46 -0.97 -35.70
C MET A 9 14.41 -1.78 -34.92
N ALA A 10 14.52 -3.11 -34.91
CA ALA A 10 13.65 -3.98 -34.11
C ALA A 10 13.83 -3.71 -32.60
N PHE A 11 15.07 -3.58 -32.13
CA PHE A 11 15.36 -3.25 -30.74
C PHE A 11 14.78 -1.89 -30.33
N LEU A 12 14.97 -0.85 -31.15
CA LEU A 12 14.43 0.49 -30.87
C LEU A 12 12.89 0.52 -30.88
N TYR A 13 12.26 -0.26 -31.77
CA TYR A 13 10.80 -0.41 -31.80
C TYR A 13 10.28 -1.07 -30.52
N THR A 14 10.92 -2.15 -30.07
CA THR A 14 10.55 -2.80 -28.80
C THR A 14 10.81 -1.88 -27.61
N TYR A 15 11.95 -1.17 -27.59
CA TYR A 15 12.30 -0.25 -26.50
C TYR A 15 11.33 0.92 -26.39
N LYS A 16 10.89 1.51 -27.50
CA LYS A 16 9.90 2.60 -27.51
C LYS A 16 8.54 2.16 -26.95
N ASN A 17 8.16 0.91 -27.18
CA ASN A 17 6.90 0.33 -26.70
C ASN A 17 7.08 -0.40 -25.36
N ASP A 18 8.23 -0.27 -24.69
CA ASP A 18 8.49 -0.90 -23.41
C ASP A 18 7.98 -0.02 -22.26
N GLU A 19 6.85 -0.41 -21.67
CA GLU A 19 6.21 0.30 -20.56
C GLU A 19 6.75 -0.15 -19.19
N ARG A 20 7.69 -1.10 -19.11
CA ARG A 20 8.20 -1.64 -17.83
C ARG A 20 8.91 -0.59 -16.98
N GLY A 21 9.48 0.45 -17.60
CA GLY A 21 10.11 1.58 -16.90
C GLY A 21 9.10 2.61 -16.37
N VAL A 22 8.03 2.87 -17.12
CA VAL A 22 6.97 3.83 -16.75
C VAL A 22 6.05 3.23 -15.68
N THR A 23 5.74 1.94 -15.79
CA THR A 23 4.98 1.22 -14.77
C THR A 23 5.71 1.17 -13.42
N ALA A 24 7.04 1.03 -13.41
CA ALA A 24 7.80 1.02 -12.16
C ALA A 24 7.73 2.35 -11.38
N ILE A 25 7.76 3.50 -12.07
CA ILE A 25 7.65 4.81 -11.42
C ILE A 25 6.22 5.10 -10.97
N GLU A 26 5.22 4.64 -11.71
CA GLU A 26 3.80 4.77 -11.35
C GLU A 26 3.45 3.92 -10.13
N TYR A 27 3.83 2.64 -10.11
CA TYR A 27 3.65 1.79 -8.93
C TYR A 27 4.48 2.27 -7.74
N GLY A 28 5.65 2.88 -7.99
CA GLY A 28 6.42 3.56 -6.96
C GLY A 28 5.63 4.69 -6.28
N LEU A 29 5.00 5.57 -7.07
CA LEU A 29 4.19 6.66 -6.56
C LEU A 29 2.92 6.16 -5.84
N ILE A 30 2.24 5.16 -6.38
CA ILE A 30 1.07 4.52 -5.74
C ILE A 30 1.49 3.89 -4.42
N GLY A 31 2.66 3.25 -4.35
CA GLY A 31 3.22 2.69 -3.13
C GLY A 31 3.43 3.74 -2.04
N VAL A 32 3.98 4.91 -2.39
CA VAL A 32 4.13 6.04 -1.46
C VAL A 32 2.78 6.55 -0.98
N ALA A 33 1.80 6.72 -1.87
CA ALA A 33 0.45 7.17 -1.51
C ALA A 33 -0.23 6.18 -0.54
N MET A 34 -0.11 4.88 -0.80
CA MET A 34 -0.64 3.82 0.07
C MET A 34 0.06 3.79 1.43
N ALA A 35 1.39 3.96 1.47
CA ALA A 35 2.13 4.02 2.73
C ALA A 35 1.66 5.18 3.61
N VAL A 36 1.45 6.36 3.04
CA VAL A 36 0.92 7.53 3.76
C VAL A 36 -0.51 7.28 4.25
N ALA A 37 -1.38 6.77 3.37
CA ALA A 37 -2.78 6.50 3.71
C ALA A 37 -2.91 5.49 4.86
N LEU A 38 -2.14 4.38 4.80
CA LEU A 38 -2.11 3.37 5.85
C LEU A 38 -1.50 3.94 7.14
N GLY A 39 -0.41 4.70 7.04
CA GLY A 39 0.20 5.35 8.20
C GLY A 39 -0.77 6.26 8.96
N LEU A 40 -1.60 7.02 8.25
CA LEU A 40 -2.63 7.87 8.86
C LEU A 40 -3.78 7.04 9.45
N ALA A 41 -4.28 6.05 8.72
CA ALA A 41 -5.41 5.22 9.15
C ALA A 41 -5.10 4.42 10.42
N PHE A 42 -3.87 3.92 10.54
CA PHE A 42 -3.39 3.13 11.67
C PHE A 42 -2.61 3.93 12.72
N SER A 43 -2.46 5.25 12.55
CA SER A 43 -1.88 6.11 13.57
C SER A 43 -2.68 6.04 14.87
N ASP A 44 -2.10 6.44 16.00
CA ASP A 44 -2.80 6.44 17.29
C ASP A 44 -4.07 7.30 17.29
N THR A 45 -4.08 8.35 16.48
CA THR A 45 -5.23 9.23 16.24
C THR A 45 -6.07 8.81 15.03
N GLY A 46 -5.71 7.74 14.34
CA GLY A 46 -6.40 7.23 13.16
C GLY A 46 -7.77 6.66 13.51
N SER A 47 -8.74 6.84 12.61
CA SER A 47 -10.13 6.39 12.83
C SER A 47 -10.23 4.90 13.09
N ILE A 48 -9.43 4.09 12.39
CA ILE A 48 -9.39 2.63 12.55
C ILE A 48 -8.86 2.26 13.93
N MET A 49 -7.71 2.82 14.33
CA MET A 49 -7.08 2.54 15.62
C MET A 49 -7.96 2.97 16.79
N GLN A 50 -8.59 4.15 16.71
CA GLN A 50 -9.51 4.63 17.75
C GLN A 50 -10.73 3.73 17.90
N SER A 51 -11.35 3.34 16.79
CA SER A 51 -12.52 2.45 16.79
C SER A 51 -12.17 1.09 17.40
N LEU A 52 -10.99 0.56 17.06
CA LEU A 52 -10.49 -0.70 17.61
C LEU A 52 -10.26 -0.59 19.11
N LYS A 53 -9.54 0.44 19.58
CA LYS A 53 -9.31 0.68 21.02
C LYS A 53 -10.62 0.83 21.78
N ALA A 54 -11.60 1.55 21.22
CA ALA A 54 -12.90 1.74 21.82
C ALA A 54 -13.67 0.41 21.96
N ALA A 55 -13.67 -0.43 20.92
CA ALA A 55 -14.31 -1.74 20.96
C ALA A 55 -13.68 -2.65 22.03
N TYR A 56 -12.35 -2.73 22.10
CA TYR A 56 -11.65 -3.52 23.12
C TYR A 56 -11.88 -2.96 24.53
N ALA A 57 -11.92 -1.64 24.70
CA ALA A 57 -12.24 -1.02 25.99
C ALA A 57 -13.66 -1.37 26.44
N ALA A 58 -14.64 -1.39 25.53
CA ALA A 58 -16.01 -1.78 25.84
C ALA A 58 -16.10 -3.25 26.29
N ILE A 59 -15.42 -4.16 25.59
CA ILE A 59 -15.33 -5.58 25.99
C ILE A 59 -14.68 -5.71 27.37
N GLY A 60 -13.54 -5.03 27.59
CA GLY A 60 -12.85 -5.06 28.88
C GLY A 60 -13.70 -4.53 30.03
N LYS A 61 -14.52 -3.50 29.77
CA LYS A 61 -15.49 -3.00 30.74
C LYS A 61 -16.57 -4.04 31.05
N GLN A 62 -17.17 -4.66 30.04
CA GLN A 62 -18.17 -5.70 30.23
C GLN A 62 -17.62 -6.88 31.04
N LEU A 63 -16.38 -7.30 30.78
CA LEU A 63 -15.74 -8.38 31.53
C LEU A 63 -15.52 -8.00 33.01
N LYS A 64 -15.10 -6.77 33.30
CA LYS A 64 -14.94 -6.28 34.69
C LYS A 64 -16.28 -6.20 35.43
N ASP A 65 -17.32 -5.74 34.73
CA ASP A 65 -18.67 -5.65 35.31
C ASP A 65 -19.24 -7.07 35.59
N LEU A 66 -18.75 -8.10 34.91
CA LEU A 66 -19.15 -9.52 35.08
C LEU A 66 -18.27 -10.29 36.07
N THR A 67 -17.03 -9.86 36.34
CA THR A 67 -16.22 -10.47 37.40
C THR A 67 -16.83 -10.10 38.76
N PRO A 68 -17.35 -11.06 39.54
CA PRO A 68 -17.89 -10.77 40.86
C PRO A 68 -16.77 -10.21 41.71
N THR A 69 -16.92 -8.97 42.18
CA THR A 69 -16.07 -8.40 43.22
C THR A 69 -16.19 -9.33 44.43
N ALA A 70 -15.12 -10.06 44.74
CA ALA A 70 -14.98 -10.77 46.01
C ALA A 70 -14.84 -9.78 47.16
#